data_AF-A0A2V5HH13-F1
#
_entry.id   AF-A0A2V5HH13-F1
#
_cell.length_a   1.000
_cell.length_b   1.000
_cell.length_c   1.000
_cell.angle_alpha   90.00
_cell.angle_beta   90.00
_cell.angle_gamma   90.00
#
_symmetry.space_group_name_H-M   'P 1'
#
loop_
_entity.id
_entity.type
_entity.pdbx_description
1 polymer ?
#
loop_
_entity_poly.entity_id
_entity_poly.type
_entity_poly.pdbx_seq_one_letter_code
_entity_poly.pdbx_strand_id
1 'polypeptide(L)'
;MAEQLLPAYNGRLDLRQAYTYTRDQINEFLLNVVSRPAYYAVPGNNTPDLISVYLEISQLRQSNGAHFLDPNLQPRQHVLRAMHPDWPPQGIPPRISKFVLMKSEHGEVAYWSLPDLLGFFLSQMGPAPLGATKRNFYLPLTAVFGQWCNKLCETRSPRVFQCTWRAVPDERQDFFLGATMGGHRAAPESTGRWIDVLNRARYNIIRSPMLELAGWSQARSLTTKPFGRCAETYPVRMILRFYSNPELVKGLALNCDYLPLPGYDDRQIWQSLWQPCANCKVLISVEGGNVANFAPMLD
;
A
#
# COMPACT_ATOMS: atom_id res chain seq x y z
N MET A 1 -10.34 -23.44 -18.80
CA MET A 1 -9.77 -23.93 -17.53
C MET A 1 -9.45 -22.73 -16.64
N ALA A 2 -9.69 -22.81 -15.33
CA ALA A 2 -9.24 -21.76 -14.42
C ALA A 2 -7.70 -21.82 -14.36
N GLU A 3 -7.04 -20.68 -14.47
CA GLU A 3 -5.57 -20.61 -14.36
C GLU A 3 -5.14 -21.05 -12.96
N GLN A 4 -4.09 -21.88 -12.89
CA GLN A 4 -3.56 -22.37 -11.63
C GLN A 4 -2.79 -21.24 -10.95
N LEU A 5 -3.25 -20.81 -9.77
CA LEU A 5 -2.56 -19.79 -8.99
C LEU A 5 -1.28 -20.35 -8.39
N LEU A 6 -0.21 -19.56 -8.43
CA LEU A 6 1.03 -19.91 -7.76
C LEU A 6 0.96 -19.54 -6.27
N PRO A 7 1.32 -20.44 -5.35
CA PRO A 7 1.35 -20.11 -3.94
C PRO A 7 2.50 -19.14 -3.65
N ALA A 8 2.23 -18.15 -2.80
CA ALA A 8 3.20 -17.12 -2.42
C ALA A 8 4.11 -17.57 -1.27
N TYR A 9 5.22 -16.84 -1.10
CA TYR A 9 6.07 -16.89 0.09
C TYR A 9 6.57 -18.29 0.44
N ASN A 10 7.37 -18.86 -0.46
CA ASN A 10 7.91 -20.22 -0.34
C ASN A 10 6.82 -21.31 -0.31
N GLY A 11 5.72 -21.08 -1.04
CA GLY A 11 4.60 -22.02 -1.11
C GLY A 11 3.74 -22.06 0.16
N ARG A 12 3.89 -21.10 1.08
CA ARG A 12 3.22 -21.09 2.39
C ARG A 12 1.91 -20.32 2.42
N LEU A 13 1.60 -19.56 1.38
CA LEU A 13 0.35 -18.84 1.27
C LEU A 13 -0.38 -19.21 -0.02
N ASP A 14 -1.44 -19.99 0.11
CA ASP A 14 -2.41 -20.21 -0.95
C ASP A 14 -3.24 -18.93 -1.13
N LEU A 15 -3.09 -18.24 -2.25
CA LEU A 15 -3.74 -16.94 -2.48
C LEU A 15 -5.27 -17.03 -2.57
N ARG A 16 -5.82 -18.19 -2.96
CA ARG A 16 -7.27 -18.42 -3.05
C ARG A 16 -7.88 -18.50 -1.65
N GLN A 17 -7.19 -19.19 -0.75
CA GLN A 17 -7.59 -19.29 0.66
C GLN A 17 -7.30 -17.98 1.41
N ALA A 18 -6.14 -17.38 1.19
CA ALA A 18 -5.73 -16.13 1.82
C ALA A 18 -6.73 -14.99 1.59
N TYR A 19 -7.36 -14.97 0.40
CA TYR A 19 -8.39 -14.00 0.05
C TYR A 19 -9.54 -13.98 1.08
N THR A 20 -9.95 -15.15 1.57
CA THR A 20 -11.08 -15.30 2.50
C THR A 20 -10.69 -15.22 3.96
N TYR A 21 -9.40 -15.11 4.31
CA TYR A 21 -8.94 -15.05 5.69
C TYR A 21 -9.68 -14.01 6.52
N THR A 22 -10.09 -14.39 7.72
CA THR A 22 -10.62 -13.47 8.73
C THR A 22 -9.51 -12.56 9.26
N ARG A 23 -9.88 -11.52 9.99
CA ARG A 23 -8.93 -10.63 10.64
C ARG A 23 -7.94 -11.37 11.54
N ASP A 24 -8.42 -12.36 12.29
CA ASP A 24 -7.59 -13.11 13.23
C ASP A 24 -6.62 -14.03 12.48
N GLN A 25 -7.08 -14.69 11.41
CA GLN A 25 -6.20 -15.48 10.52
C GLN A 25 -5.13 -14.61 9.86
N ILE A 26 -5.45 -13.38 9.46
CA ILE A 26 -4.45 -12.44 8.93
C ILE A 26 -3.42 -12.13 10.01
N ASN A 27 -3.84 -11.80 11.23
CA ASN A 27 -2.91 -11.51 12.32
C ASN A 27 -2.04 -12.72 12.68
N GLU A 28 -2.63 -13.92 12.76
CA GLU A 28 -1.90 -15.16 13.00
C GLU A 28 -0.86 -15.42 11.91
N PHE A 29 -1.22 -15.18 10.64
CA PHE A 29 -0.27 -15.28 9.54
C PHE A 29 0.90 -14.31 9.70
N LEU A 30 0.63 -13.02 9.93
CA LEU A 30 1.69 -12.02 10.10
C LEU A 30 2.60 -12.34 11.30
N LEU A 31 2.01 -12.80 12.41
CA LEU A 31 2.75 -13.25 13.60
C LEU A 31 3.62 -14.47 13.29
N ASN A 32 3.11 -15.44 12.52
CA ASN A 32 3.86 -16.63 12.14
C ASN A 32 5.06 -16.27 11.27
N VAL A 33 4.89 -15.33 10.34
CA VAL A 33 5.97 -14.83 9.47
C VAL A 33 7.11 -14.24 10.32
N VAL A 34 6.81 -13.34 11.27
CA VAL A 34 7.87 -12.74 12.10
C VAL A 34 8.48 -13.72 13.10
N SER A 35 7.75 -14.76 13.50
CA SER A 35 8.25 -15.82 14.38
C SER A 35 9.10 -16.86 13.65
N ARG A 36 8.89 -17.04 12.34
CA ARG A 36 9.55 -18.06 11.52
C ARG A 36 9.93 -17.51 10.12
N PRO A 37 10.70 -16.42 10.03
CA PRO A 37 10.91 -15.69 8.77
C PRO A 37 11.49 -16.56 7.64
N ALA A 38 12.46 -17.41 7.95
CA ALA A 38 13.07 -18.32 6.97
C ALA A 38 12.07 -19.31 6.35
N TYR A 39 11.01 -19.69 7.08
CA TYR A 39 9.98 -20.62 6.57
C TYR A 39 9.21 -20.02 5.37
N TYR A 40 9.10 -18.69 5.33
CA TYR A 40 8.43 -17.90 4.30
C TYR A 40 9.39 -17.27 3.28
N ALA A 41 10.66 -17.70 3.29
CA ALA A 41 11.74 -17.14 2.47
C ALA A 41 11.96 -15.62 2.67
N VAL A 42 11.74 -15.12 3.88
CA VAL A 42 12.13 -13.75 4.25
C VAL A 42 13.67 -13.68 4.32
N PRO A 43 14.31 -12.74 3.61
CA PRO A 43 15.74 -12.49 3.74
C PRO A 43 16.12 -12.13 5.18
N GLY A 44 17.24 -12.67 5.69
CA GLY A 44 17.62 -12.51 7.10
C GLY A 44 17.76 -11.03 7.53
N ASN A 45 18.27 -10.18 6.64
CA ASN A 45 18.39 -8.73 6.82
C ASN A 45 17.04 -8.00 6.93
N ASN A 46 15.95 -8.55 6.39
CA ASN A 46 14.61 -7.95 6.45
C ASN A 46 13.86 -8.29 7.75
N THR A 47 14.35 -9.24 8.54
CA THR A 47 13.63 -9.76 9.72
C THR A 47 13.37 -8.68 10.79
N PRO A 48 14.35 -7.85 11.20
CA PRO A 48 14.11 -6.80 12.20
C PRO A 48 13.05 -5.78 11.77
N ASP A 49 13.06 -5.39 10.49
CA ASP A 49 12.07 -4.47 9.93
C ASP A 49 10.68 -5.11 9.93
N LEU A 50 10.54 -6.38 9.50
CA LEU A 50 9.24 -7.07 9.54
C LEU A 50 8.67 -7.20 10.96
N ILE A 51 9.51 -7.43 11.97
CA ILE A 51 9.08 -7.43 13.38
C ILE A 51 8.52 -6.06 13.76
N SER A 52 9.24 -4.99 13.45
CA SER A 52 8.82 -3.61 13.74
C SER A 52 7.50 -3.25 13.04
N VAL A 53 7.39 -3.57 11.75
CA VAL A 53 6.19 -3.35 10.95
C VAL A 53 5.00 -4.14 11.51
N TYR A 54 5.20 -5.39 11.93
CA TYR A 54 4.14 -6.18 12.56
C TYR A 54 3.61 -5.51 13.84
N LEU A 55 4.50 -4.98 14.68
CA LEU A 55 4.11 -4.27 15.89
C LEU A 55 3.33 -2.99 15.56
N GLU A 56 3.76 -2.24 14.54
CA GLU A 56 3.07 -1.03 14.08
C GLU A 56 1.67 -1.33 13.52
N ILE A 57 1.54 -2.36 12.67
CA ILE A 57 0.24 -2.85 12.19
C ILE A 57 -0.64 -3.25 13.39
N SER A 58 -0.06 -3.94 14.37
CA SER A 58 -0.77 -4.38 15.57
C SER A 58 -1.27 -3.22 16.42
N GLN A 59 -0.54 -2.10 16.48
CA GLN A 59 -0.99 -0.89 17.18
C GLN A 59 -2.09 -0.13 16.42
N LEU A 60 -2.06 -0.16 15.08
CA LEU A 60 -2.96 0.61 14.23
C LEU A 60 -4.23 -0.12 13.80
N ARG A 61 -4.31 -1.45 13.96
CA ARG A 61 -5.45 -2.24 13.49
C ARG A 61 -6.71 -2.06 14.34
N GLN A 62 -7.85 -2.36 13.73
CA GLN A 62 -9.13 -2.37 14.41
C GLN A 62 -9.19 -3.36 15.59
N SER A 63 -10.06 -3.06 16.57
CA SER A 63 -10.52 -3.89 17.70
C SER A 63 -9.58 -4.07 18.88
N ASN A 64 -8.26 -4.01 18.68
CA ASN A 64 -7.28 -4.19 19.76
C ASN A 64 -6.01 -3.35 19.61
N GLY A 65 -5.89 -2.56 18.54
CA GLY A 65 -4.75 -1.66 18.38
C GLY A 65 -4.79 -0.52 19.39
N ALA A 66 -3.80 -0.45 20.27
CA ALA A 66 -3.74 0.57 21.33
C ALA A 66 -3.78 2.00 20.77
N HIS A 67 -3.06 2.25 19.67
CA HIS A 67 -3.03 3.55 19.00
C HIS A 67 -4.34 3.85 18.25
N PHE A 68 -4.96 2.83 17.67
CA PHE A 68 -6.29 2.95 17.04
C PHE A 68 -7.39 3.29 18.07
N LEU A 69 -7.32 2.68 19.25
CA LEU A 69 -8.32 2.80 20.32
C LEU A 69 -8.10 3.98 21.27
N ASP A 70 -6.96 4.67 21.17
CA ASP A 70 -6.59 5.76 22.08
C ASP A 70 -7.72 6.83 22.16
N PRO A 71 -8.33 7.05 23.34
CA PRO A 71 -9.39 8.02 23.53
C PRO A 71 -8.93 9.46 23.30
N ASN A 72 -7.65 9.77 23.45
CA ASN A 72 -7.10 11.09 23.20
C ASN A 72 -6.94 11.37 21.70
N LEU A 73 -6.91 10.32 20.86
CA LEU A 73 -6.67 10.45 19.43
C LEU A 73 -7.94 10.34 18.58
N GLN A 74 -9.12 10.64 19.13
CA GLN A 74 -10.37 10.58 18.36
C GLN A 74 -10.43 11.60 17.20
N PRO A 75 -11.00 11.25 16.03
CA PRO A 75 -11.66 9.97 15.72
C PRO A 75 -10.66 8.83 15.51
N ARG A 76 -11.07 7.59 15.76
CA ARG A 76 -10.28 6.37 15.49
C ARG A 76 -9.86 6.28 14.02
N GLN A 77 -8.59 5.97 13.78
CA GLN A 77 -8.00 5.82 12.44
C GLN A 77 -6.73 4.95 12.49
N HIS A 78 -6.40 4.34 11.36
CA HIS A 78 -5.27 3.45 11.16
C HIS A 78 -4.02 4.22 10.70
N VAL A 79 -3.79 5.38 11.31
CA VAL A 79 -2.68 6.29 11.00
C VAL A 79 -1.94 6.66 12.28
N LEU A 80 -0.63 6.43 12.30
CA LEU A 80 0.24 6.80 13.40
C LEU A 80 0.29 8.32 13.55
N ARG A 81 -0.10 8.83 14.72
CA ARG A 81 -0.31 10.25 14.95
C ARG A 81 -0.22 10.60 16.42
N ALA A 82 0.05 11.86 16.72
CA ALA A 82 -0.02 12.42 18.06
C ALA A 82 -0.99 13.62 18.05
N MET A 83 -1.50 14.01 19.22
CA MET A 83 -2.26 15.25 19.36
C MET A 83 -1.38 16.45 19.05
N HIS A 84 -1.91 17.40 18.29
CA HIS A 84 -1.25 18.69 18.10
C HIS A 84 -1.33 19.48 19.41
N PRO A 85 -0.20 19.99 19.95
CA PRO A 85 -0.18 20.68 21.23
C PRO A 85 -1.08 21.92 21.25
N ASP A 86 -1.11 22.66 20.13
CA ASP A 86 -1.93 23.87 19.99
C ASP A 86 -3.35 23.62 19.46
N TRP A 87 -3.85 22.38 19.52
CA TRP A 87 -5.21 22.10 19.05
C TRP A 87 -6.23 22.92 19.84
N PRO A 88 -7.07 23.75 19.19
CA PRO A 88 -7.94 24.66 19.90
C PRO A 88 -9.01 23.94 20.73
N PRO A 89 -9.49 24.58 21.80
CA PRO A 89 -10.66 24.11 22.56
C PRO A 89 -11.90 23.95 21.67
N GLN A 90 -12.85 23.15 22.17
CA GLN A 90 -14.13 22.93 21.49
C GLN A 90 -14.88 24.26 21.25
N GLY A 91 -15.48 24.38 20.06
CA GLY A 91 -16.26 25.57 19.67
C GLY A 91 -15.50 26.63 18.88
N ILE A 92 -14.16 26.53 18.79
CA ILE A 92 -13.34 27.41 17.95
C ILE A 92 -13.05 26.72 16.60
N PRO A 93 -13.36 27.35 15.45
CA PRO A 93 -13.05 26.77 14.15
C PRO A 93 -11.55 26.48 13.99
N PRO A 94 -11.15 25.23 13.69
CA PRO A 94 -9.74 24.87 13.64
C PRO A 94 -9.07 25.38 12.35
N ARG A 95 -7.96 26.11 12.50
CA ARG A 95 -7.10 26.55 11.39
C ARG A 95 -5.88 25.65 11.16
N ILE A 96 -5.61 24.75 12.09
CA ILE A 96 -4.49 23.80 12.08
C ILE A 96 -5.00 22.36 11.98
N SER A 97 -4.10 21.39 11.89
CA SER A 97 -4.45 19.97 12.00
C SER A 97 -4.60 19.57 13.46
N LYS A 98 -5.59 18.74 13.79
CA LYS A 98 -5.72 18.12 15.13
C LYS A 98 -4.54 17.23 15.48
N PHE A 99 -3.94 16.64 14.46
CA PHE A 99 -2.89 15.67 14.64
C PHE A 99 -1.58 16.12 14.01
N VAL A 100 -0.50 15.78 14.70
CA VAL A 100 0.84 15.71 14.12
C VAL A 100 1.03 14.31 13.57
N LEU A 101 1.51 14.22 12.33
CA LEU A 101 1.80 12.93 11.70
C LEU A 101 3.09 12.36 12.28
N MET A 102 2.99 11.17 12.86
CA MET A 102 4.13 10.38 13.29
C MET A 102 4.50 9.40 12.17
N LYS A 103 5.78 9.03 12.11
CA LYS A 103 6.30 8.17 11.04
C LYS A 103 7.27 7.15 11.60
N SER A 104 7.27 5.98 10.98
CA SER A 104 8.31 4.96 11.14
C SER A 104 9.11 4.90 9.85
N GLU A 105 10.43 4.98 9.96
CA GLU A 105 11.32 4.86 8.80
C GLU A 105 11.70 3.38 8.64
N HIS A 106 11.44 2.83 7.46
CA HIS A 106 11.87 1.49 7.06
C HIS A 106 12.74 1.64 5.81
N GLY A 107 14.05 1.42 5.97
CA GLY A 107 15.05 1.90 4.99
C GLY A 107 15.08 3.43 4.90
N GLU A 108 15.00 3.98 3.68
CA GLU A 108 14.96 5.43 3.43
C GLU A 108 13.53 5.96 3.21
N VAL A 109 12.52 5.19 3.61
CA VAL A 109 11.13 5.50 3.31
C VAL A 109 10.29 5.49 4.57
N ALA A 110 9.57 6.59 4.74
CA ALA A 110 8.69 6.78 5.88
C ALA A 110 7.33 6.12 5.67
N TYR A 111 6.82 5.44 6.69
CA TYR A 111 5.50 4.82 6.74
C TYR A 111 4.71 5.34 7.94
N TRP A 112 3.39 5.37 7.81
CA TRP A 112 2.51 5.85 8.89
C TRP A 112 1.09 5.28 8.85
N SER A 113 0.69 4.59 7.78
CA SER A 113 -0.66 4.08 7.60
C SER A 113 -0.66 2.57 7.53
N LEU A 114 -1.67 1.93 8.12
CA LEU A 114 -1.79 0.47 8.11
C LEU A 114 -1.75 -0.13 6.70
N PRO A 115 -2.50 0.40 5.69
CA PRO A 115 -2.42 -0.16 4.33
C PRO A 115 -1.02 -0.11 3.73
N ASP A 116 -0.27 0.97 3.96
CA ASP A 116 1.09 1.12 3.43
C ASP A 116 2.07 0.18 4.15
N LEU A 117 1.93 0.04 5.48
CA LEU A 117 2.72 -0.89 6.29
C LEU A 117 2.45 -2.35 5.89
N LEU A 118 1.19 -2.71 5.63
CA LEU A 118 0.84 -4.04 5.16
C LEU A 118 1.41 -4.30 3.76
N GLY A 119 1.35 -3.30 2.87
CA GLY A 119 1.96 -3.38 1.54
C GLY A 119 3.46 -3.61 1.64
N PHE A 120 4.15 -2.84 2.49
CA PHE A 120 5.58 -3.05 2.77
C PHE A 120 5.85 -4.44 3.33
N PHE A 121 5.12 -4.87 4.37
CA PHE A 121 5.30 -6.19 4.99
C PHE A 121 5.26 -7.31 3.95
N LEU A 122 4.20 -7.34 3.15
CA LEU A 122 4.00 -8.37 2.11
C LEU A 122 5.01 -8.30 0.96
N SER A 123 5.62 -7.13 0.73
CA SER A 123 6.63 -6.91 -0.32
C SER A 123 8.05 -7.22 0.15
N GLN A 124 8.31 -7.17 1.46
CA GLN A 124 9.61 -7.52 2.05
C GLN A 124 9.76 -9.01 2.36
N MET A 125 8.69 -9.78 2.14
CA MET A 125 8.75 -11.24 2.12
C MET A 125 9.49 -11.72 0.85
N GLY A 126 9.64 -13.05 0.70
CA GLY A 126 10.36 -13.61 -0.45
C GLY A 126 9.81 -13.16 -1.83
N PRO A 127 10.64 -13.23 -2.89
CA PRO A 127 10.28 -12.73 -4.21
C PRO A 127 9.15 -13.55 -4.85
N ALA A 128 8.63 -13.07 -5.98
CA ALA A 128 7.63 -13.79 -6.75
C ALA A 128 8.16 -15.21 -7.15
N PRO A 129 7.28 -16.24 -7.16
CA PRO A 129 7.66 -17.57 -7.60
C PRO A 129 8.09 -17.57 -9.07
N LEU A 130 8.93 -18.53 -9.46
CA LEU A 130 9.31 -18.72 -10.87
C LEU A 130 8.05 -18.99 -11.71
N GLY A 131 7.97 -18.37 -12.89
CA GLY A 131 6.78 -18.45 -13.74
C GLY A 131 5.61 -17.56 -13.30
N ALA A 132 5.82 -16.65 -12.35
CA ALA A 132 4.83 -15.65 -11.97
C ALA A 132 4.44 -14.77 -13.17
N THR A 133 3.15 -14.74 -13.45
CA THR A 133 2.51 -13.89 -14.45
C THR A 133 1.57 -12.91 -13.77
N LYS A 134 1.09 -11.94 -14.55
CA LYS A 134 0.04 -11.02 -14.13
C LYS A 134 -1.16 -11.77 -13.54
N ARG A 135 -1.60 -12.87 -14.18
CA ARG A 135 -2.86 -13.54 -13.87
C ARG A 135 -2.72 -14.67 -12.83
N ASN A 136 -1.60 -15.39 -12.80
CA ASN A 136 -1.40 -16.49 -11.84
C ASN A 136 -0.82 -16.06 -10.47
N PHE A 137 -0.26 -14.84 -10.35
CA PHE A 137 0.39 -14.39 -9.12
C PHE A 137 0.13 -12.92 -8.75
N TYR A 138 0.43 -11.96 -9.63
CA TYR A 138 0.36 -10.54 -9.23
C TYR A 138 -1.07 -10.05 -9.00
N LEU A 139 -2.01 -10.44 -9.86
CA LEU A 139 -3.43 -10.15 -9.70
C LEU A 139 -4.00 -10.75 -8.40
N PRO A 140 -3.88 -12.08 -8.16
CA PRO A 140 -4.37 -12.67 -6.92
C PRO A 140 -3.71 -12.11 -5.67
N LEU A 141 -2.41 -11.84 -5.70
CA LEU A 141 -1.70 -11.23 -4.57
C LEU A 141 -2.24 -9.82 -4.27
N THR A 142 -2.44 -9.01 -5.31
CA THR A 142 -3.01 -7.65 -5.16
C THR A 142 -4.44 -7.71 -4.59
N ALA A 143 -5.22 -8.70 -5.01
CA ALA A 143 -6.59 -8.91 -4.51
C ALA A 143 -6.60 -9.36 -3.04
N VAL A 144 -5.70 -10.27 -2.65
CA VAL A 144 -5.50 -10.68 -1.25
C VAL A 144 -5.09 -9.48 -0.41
N PHE A 145 -4.11 -8.69 -0.87
CA PHE A 145 -3.66 -7.49 -0.18
C PHE A 145 -4.80 -6.49 0.06
N GLY A 146 -5.66 -6.24 -0.93
CA GLY A 146 -6.78 -5.33 -0.73
C GLY A 146 -7.88 -5.88 0.18
N GLN A 147 -8.16 -7.19 0.13
CA GLN A 147 -9.04 -7.83 1.11
C GLN A 147 -8.49 -7.70 2.53
N TRP A 148 -7.18 -7.89 2.72
CA TRP A 148 -6.56 -7.78 4.03
C TRP A 148 -6.57 -6.34 4.54
N CYS A 149 -6.32 -5.35 3.66
CA CYS A 149 -6.51 -3.95 3.99
C CYS A 149 -7.95 -3.67 4.46
N ASN A 150 -8.94 -4.18 3.73
CA ASN A 150 -10.36 -3.98 4.04
C ASN A 150 -10.78 -4.62 5.38
N LYS A 151 -10.20 -5.77 5.72
CA LYS A 151 -10.51 -6.49 6.97
C LYS A 151 -9.78 -5.94 8.19
N LEU A 152 -8.60 -5.35 7.99
CA LEU A 152 -7.82 -4.73 9.06
C LEU A 152 -8.22 -3.25 9.32
N CYS A 153 -8.77 -2.57 8.31
CA CYS A 153 -9.23 -1.19 8.40
C CYS A 153 -10.76 -1.08 8.58
N GLU A 154 -11.22 -0.51 9.70
CA GLU A 154 -12.62 -0.15 9.93
C GLU A 154 -13.04 1.12 9.16
N THR A 155 -12.08 2.02 8.97
CA THR A 155 -12.34 3.33 8.37
C THR A 155 -12.34 3.24 6.84
N ARG A 156 -12.17 4.37 6.15
CA ARG A 156 -12.16 4.42 4.69
C ARG A 156 -11.09 3.48 4.13
N SER A 157 -11.52 2.35 3.58
CA SER A 157 -10.67 1.40 2.85
C SER A 157 -10.03 2.11 1.65
N PRO A 158 -8.78 1.75 1.26
CA PRO A 158 -8.22 2.21 0.00
C PRO A 158 -9.15 1.92 -1.18
N ARG A 159 -9.21 2.86 -2.13
CA ARG A 159 -10.03 2.69 -3.34
C ARG A 159 -9.32 1.96 -4.46
N VAL A 160 -7.99 2.00 -4.48
CA VAL A 160 -7.18 1.30 -5.45
C VAL A 160 -6.01 0.64 -4.72
N PHE A 161 -5.70 -0.59 -5.13
CA PHE A 161 -4.57 -1.41 -4.70
C PHE A 161 -3.69 -1.68 -5.92
N GLN A 162 -2.40 -1.83 -5.74
CA GLN A 162 -1.46 -1.85 -6.85
C GLN A 162 -0.27 -2.72 -6.53
N CYS A 163 0.23 -3.44 -7.54
CA CYS A 163 1.45 -4.22 -7.48
C CYS A 163 2.34 -3.84 -8.66
N THR A 164 3.59 -3.44 -8.39
CA THR A 164 4.64 -3.17 -9.38
C THR A 164 5.71 -4.23 -9.24
N TRP A 165 6.28 -4.73 -10.33
CA TRP A 165 7.33 -5.74 -10.31
C TRP A 165 8.35 -5.54 -11.43
N ARG A 166 9.54 -6.10 -11.24
CA ARG A 166 10.63 -6.08 -12.24
C ARG A 166 10.51 -7.31 -13.13
N ALA A 167 10.18 -7.13 -14.41
CA ALA A 167 9.97 -8.25 -15.33
C ALA A 167 11.29 -8.76 -15.93
N VAL A 168 12.26 -9.14 -15.09
CA VAL A 168 13.53 -9.73 -15.54
C VAL A 168 13.29 -11.16 -16.01
N PRO A 169 13.70 -11.54 -17.24
CA PRO A 169 13.59 -12.91 -17.73
C PRO A 169 14.35 -13.90 -16.84
N ASP A 170 13.78 -15.10 -16.66
CA ASP A 170 14.40 -16.25 -15.98
C ASP A 170 14.81 -16.06 -14.51
N GLU A 171 14.42 -14.93 -13.90
CA GLU A 171 14.68 -14.62 -12.49
C GLU A 171 13.40 -14.58 -11.66
N ARG A 172 13.55 -14.78 -10.34
CA ARG A 172 12.47 -14.46 -9.40
C ARG A 172 12.37 -12.95 -9.29
N GLN A 173 11.15 -12.44 -9.40
CA GLN A 173 10.93 -11.03 -9.58
C GLN A 173 10.61 -10.35 -8.25
N ASP A 174 11.34 -9.27 -7.96
CA ASP A 174 10.98 -8.35 -6.91
C ASP A 174 9.66 -7.66 -7.28
N PHE A 175 8.80 -7.51 -6.28
CA PHE A 175 7.56 -6.76 -6.42
C PHE A 175 7.31 -5.90 -5.20
N PHE A 176 6.44 -4.90 -5.36
CA PHE A 176 6.03 -4.05 -4.27
C PHE A 176 4.55 -3.69 -4.38
N LEU A 177 3.86 -3.78 -3.24
CA LEU A 177 2.45 -3.53 -3.08
C LEU A 177 2.20 -2.12 -2.54
N GLY A 178 1.17 -1.46 -3.06
CA GLY A 178 0.79 -0.13 -2.67
C GLY A 178 -0.71 0.07 -2.71
N ALA A 179 -1.19 1.00 -1.90
CA ALA A 179 -2.60 1.34 -1.83
C ALA A 179 -2.77 2.86 -1.94
N THR A 180 -3.90 3.29 -2.51
CA THR A 180 -4.31 4.69 -2.37
C THR A 180 -4.43 5.01 -0.89
N MET A 181 -4.13 6.25 -0.52
CA MET A 181 -4.22 6.67 0.88
C MET A 181 -5.60 6.33 1.49
N GLY A 182 -5.59 5.41 2.45
CA GLY A 182 -6.75 4.91 3.19
C GLY A 182 -6.54 5.04 4.69
N GLY A 183 -7.41 4.43 5.49
CA GLY A 183 -7.22 4.28 6.94
C GLY A 183 -7.44 5.55 7.79
N HIS A 184 -7.71 6.71 7.18
CA HIS A 184 -7.87 7.98 7.87
C HIS A 184 -9.35 8.40 7.98
N ARG A 185 -9.64 9.20 9.01
CA ARG A 185 -10.88 10.00 9.13
C ARG A 185 -10.47 11.46 9.26
N ALA A 186 -10.78 12.26 8.25
CA ALA A 186 -10.26 13.62 8.12
C ALA A 186 -11.37 14.64 7.83
N ALA A 187 -12.51 14.51 8.54
CA ALA A 187 -13.58 15.48 8.41
C ALA A 187 -13.13 16.82 9.04
N PRO A 188 -13.15 17.95 8.31
CA PRO A 188 -12.57 19.22 8.76
C PRO A 188 -13.08 19.69 10.13
N GLU A 189 -14.35 19.47 10.42
CA GLU A 189 -15.00 19.80 11.68
C GLU A 189 -14.41 19.07 12.89
N SER A 190 -13.83 17.88 12.69
CA SER A 190 -13.30 17.03 13.76
C SER A 190 -11.78 16.97 13.80
N THR A 191 -11.12 17.28 12.67
CA THR A 191 -9.68 17.08 12.50
C THR A 191 -8.94 18.28 11.90
N GLY A 192 -9.66 19.35 11.57
CA GLY A 192 -9.09 20.54 10.95
C GLY A 192 -8.41 20.21 9.62
N ARG A 193 -7.17 20.66 9.47
CA ARG A 193 -6.38 20.49 8.23
C ARG A 193 -5.67 19.14 8.09
N TRP A 194 -6.14 18.10 8.77
CA TRP A 194 -5.46 16.80 8.82
C TRP A 194 -5.21 16.19 7.43
N ILE A 195 -6.17 16.32 6.51
CA ILE A 195 -6.01 15.81 5.14
C ILE A 195 -4.86 16.48 4.39
N ASP A 196 -4.56 17.76 4.66
CA ASP A 196 -3.46 18.48 4.03
C ASP A 196 -2.10 17.93 4.48
N VAL A 197 -1.99 17.60 5.77
CA VAL A 197 -0.80 16.97 6.37
C VAL A 197 -0.54 15.62 5.71
N LEU A 198 -1.58 14.79 5.58
CA LEU A 198 -1.48 13.47 4.95
C LEU A 198 -1.12 13.54 3.47
N ASN A 199 -1.75 14.44 2.71
CA ASN A 199 -1.44 14.61 1.28
C ASN A 199 0.01 15.08 1.08
N ARG A 200 0.52 15.96 1.95
CA ARG A 200 1.91 16.43 1.89
C ARG A 200 2.88 15.31 2.19
N ALA A 201 2.61 14.54 3.23
CA ALA A 201 3.42 13.40 3.59
C ALA A 201 3.48 12.38 2.44
N ARG A 202 2.34 12.05 1.83
CA ARG A 202 2.28 11.16 0.66
C ARG A 202 3.09 11.66 -0.53
N TYR A 203 2.98 12.95 -0.87
CA TYR A 203 3.79 13.53 -1.95
C TYR A 203 5.29 13.44 -1.63
N ASN A 204 5.70 13.65 -0.38
CA ASN A 204 7.11 13.59 0.01
C ASN A 204 7.76 12.21 -0.24
N ILE A 205 6.99 11.11 -0.32
CA ILE A 205 7.51 9.77 -0.64
C ILE A 205 8.07 9.71 -2.07
N ILE A 206 7.40 10.37 -3.02
CA ILE A 206 7.78 10.37 -4.44
C ILE A 206 8.53 11.62 -4.85
N ARG A 207 8.70 12.58 -3.94
CA ARG A 207 9.46 13.79 -4.20
C ARG A 207 10.87 13.42 -4.66
N SER A 208 11.25 13.92 -5.82
CA SER A 208 12.55 13.68 -6.45
C SER A 208 13.01 14.93 -7.19
N PRO A 209 14.33 15.16 -7.34
CA PRO A 209 14.84 16.27 -8.13
C PRO A 209 14.29 16.27 -9.56
N MET A 210 14.09 15.09 -10.18
CA MET A 210 13.51 14.96 -11.52
C MET A 210 12.05 15.44 -11.55
N LEU A 211 11.25 15.06 -10.56
CA LEU A 211 9.86 15.48 -10.45
C LEU A 211 9.76 17.01 -10.23
N GLU A 212 10.64 17.57 -9.42
CA GLU A 212 10.72 19.01 -9.16
C GLU A 212 11.22 19.81 -10.37
N LEU A 213 12.24 19.34 -11.08
CA LEU A 213 12.75 19.96 -12.31
C LEU A 213 11.71 19.93 -13.43
N ALA A 214 10.91 18.87 -13.51
CA ALA A 214 9.74 18.79 -14.38
C ALA A 214 8.58 19.71 -13.90
N GLY A 215 8.77 20.41 -12.78
CA GLY A 215 7.88 21.42 -12.24
C GLY A 215 6.67 20.87 -11.47
N TRP A 216 6.66 19.58 -11.12
CA TRP A 216 5.55 18.95 -10.43
C TRP A 216 5.64 19.12 -8.92
N SER A 217 4.50 19.42 -8.29
CA SER A 217 4.37 19.58 -6.84
C SER A 217 3.10 18.89 -6.35
N GLN A 218 2.92 18.78 -5.03
CA GLN A 218 1.69 18.26 -4.45
C GLN A 218 0.43 18.96 -5.01
N ALA A 219 0.50 20.28 -5.19
CA ALA A 219 -0.60 21.13 -5.64
C ALA A 219 -0.74 21.16 -7.17
N ARG A 220 0.36 21.02 -7.92
CA ARG A 220 0.33 20.93 -9.37
C ARG A 220 -0.06 19.51 -9.78
N SER A 221 -1.35 19.31 -10.02
CA SER A 221 -1.94 18.02 -10.34
C SER A 221 -2.72 18.08 -11.66
N LEU A 222 -2.64 17.01 -12.45
CA LEU A 222 -3.47 16.81 -13.65
C LEU A 222 -4.83 16.17 -13.31
N THR A 223 -5.12 15.96 -12.03
CA THR A 223 -6.38 15.38 -11.56
C THR A 223 -6.95 16.23 -10.44
N THR A 224 -8.21 15.99 -10.08
CA THR A 224 -8.85 16.62 -8.91
C THR A 224 -8.24 16.17 -7.57
N LYS A 225 -7.34 15.19 -7.57
CA LYS A 225 -6.65 14.70 -6.37
C LYS A 225 -5.22 15.26 -6.32
N PRO A 226 -4.65 15.53 -5.14
CA PRO A 226 -3.25 15.90 -5.02
C PRO A 226 -2.29 14.85 -5.60
N PHE A 227 -1.16 15.30 -6.12
CA PHE A 227 -0.12 14.42 -6.65
C PHE A 227 0.45 13.53 -5.52
N GLY A 228 0.66 12.23 -5.77
CA GLY A 228 1.21 11.29 -4.78
C GLY A 228 0.19 10.59 -3.88
N ARG A 229 -1.11 10.80 -4.09
CA ARG A 229 -2.17 10.12 -3.30
C ARG A 229 -2.49 8.70 -3.78
N CYS A 230 -2.07 8.35 -4.99
CA CYS A 230 -2.46 7.13 -5.67
C CYS A 230 -1.76 5.87 -5.13
N ALA A 231 -2.16 4.69 -5.59
CA ALA A 231 -1.63 3.42 -5.09
C ALA A 231 -0.18 3.16 -5.53
N GLU A 232 0.20 3.76 -6.65
CA GLU A 232 1.50 3.68 -7.30
C GLU A 232 2.62 4.37 -6.50
N THR A 233 2.31 5.19 -5.49
CA THR A 233 3.27 6.03 -4.78
C THR A 233 4.44 5.25 -4.18
N TYR A 234 4.18 4.24 -3.36
CA TYR A 234 5.24 3.41 -2.78
C TYR A 234 5.84 2.46 -3.81
N PRO A 235 5.06 1.70 -4.61
CA PRO A 235 5.64 0.78 -5.57
C PRO A 235 6.54 1.44 -6.61
N VAL A 236 6.21 2.64 -7.11
CA VAL A 236 7.12 3.40 -8.00
C VAL A 236 8.39 3.82 -7.26
N ARG A 237 8.26 4.34 -6.03
CA ARG A 237 9.43 4.71 -5.21
C ARG A 237 10.36 3.53 -4.93
N MET A 238 9.81 2.34 -4.73
CA MET A 238 10.57 1.17 -4.28
C MET A 238 11.12 0.30 -5.43
N ILE A 239 10.36 0.16 -6.52
CA ILE A 239 10.71 -0.75 -7.62
C ILE A 239 11.30 -0.02 -8.81
N LEU A 240 10.69 1.10 -9.21
CA LEU A 240 11.02 1.80 -10.44
C LEU A 240 12.13 2.84 -10.23
N ARG A 241 12.00 3.66 -9.18
CA ARG A 241 12.97 4.70 -8.89
C ARG A 241 14.33 4.07 -8.55
N PHE A 242 15.36 4.48 -9.29
CA PHE A 242 16.73 3.97 -9.25
C PHE A 242 16.97 2.57 -9.86
N TYR A 243 15.98 1.99 -10.53
CA TYR A 243 16.21 0.78 -11.29
C TYR A 243 16.93 1.11 -12.61
N SER A 244 17.92 0.29 -12.96
CA SER A 244 18.75 0.51 -14.16
C SER A 244 18.00 0.23 -15.47
N ASN A 245 16.96 -0.60 -15.43
CA ASN A 245 16.18 -1.02 -16.60
C ASN A 245 14.68 -0.69 -16.42
N PRO A 246 14.31 0.59 -16.26
CA PRO A 246 12.94 1.01 -15.89
C PRO A 246 11.87 0.58 -16.91
N GLU A 247 12.24 0.31 -18.15
CA GLU A 247 11.39 -0.23 -19.22
C GLU A 247 10.94 -1.68 -19.00
N LEU A 248 11.64 -2.44 -18.15
CA LEU A 248 11.25 -3.79 -17.75
C LEU A 248 10.29 -3.80 -16.56
N VAL A 249 10.00 -2.64 -15.96
CA VAL A 249 9.07 -2.56 -14.85
C VAL A 249 7.64 -2.64 -15.36
N LYS A 250 6.85 -3.53 -14.75
CA LYS A 250 5.43 -3.72 -15.02
C LYS A 250 4.62 -3.41 -13.78
N GLY A 251 3.34 -3.13 -13.97
CA GLY A 251 2.43 -2.99 -12.84
C GLY A 251 0.99 -3.27 -13.20
N LEU A 252 0.20 -3.53 -12.17
CA LEU A 252 -1.25 -3.59 -12.27
C LEU A 252 -1.88 -2.88 -11.09
N ALA A 253 -3.07 -2.33 -11.29
CA ALA A 253 -3.88 -1.74 -10.24
C ALA A 253 -5.28 -2.35 -10.26
N LEU A 254 -5.90 -2.48 -9.09
CA LEU A 254 -7.27 -2.94 -8.88
C LEU A 254 -8.06 -1.87 -8.15
N ASN A 255 -9.22 -1.49 -8.66
CA ASN A 255 -10.19 -0.72 -7.90
C ASN A 255 -10.81 -1.59 -6.79
N CYS A 256 -11.54 -0.98 -5.85
CA CYS A 256 -12.10 -1.68 -4.69
C CYS A 256 -13.40 -2.47 -4.97
N ASP A 257 -13.88 -2.52 -6.21
CA ASP A 257 -15.22 -3.07 -6.53
C ASP A 257 -15.28 -4.60 -6.35
N TYR A 258 -14.13 -5.28 -6.32
CA TYR A 258 -14.03 -6.72 -6.03
C TYR A 258 -14.12 -7.06 -4.53
N LEU A 259 -14.01 -6.10 -3.62
CA LEU A 259 -13.95 -6.38 -2.17
C LEU A 259 -15.21 -7.07 -1.60
N PRO A 260 -16.44 -6.83 -2.12
CA PRO A 260 -17.63 -7.54 -1.64
C PRO A 260 -17.67 -9.03 -2.02
N LEU A 261 -16.78 -9.52 -2.89
CA LEU A 261 -16.83 -10.92 -3.33
C LEU A 261 -16.51 -11.85 -2.14
N PRO A 262 -17.29 -12.95 -1.95
CA PRO A 262 -17.13 -13.86 -0.83
C PRO A 262 -15.89 -14.76 -0.94
N GLY A 263 -15.30 -14.85 -2.12
CA GLY A 263 -14.12 -15.67 -2.40
C GLY A 263 -13.43 -15.20 -3.67
N TYR A 264 -12.23 -15.76 -3.92
CA TYR A 264 -11.45 -15.41 -5.10
C TYR A 264 -12.17 -15.87 -6.38
N ASP A 265 -12.52 -14.91 -7.23
CA ASP A 265 -13.05 -15.12 -8.57
C ASP A 265 -12.19 -14.32 -9.56
N ASP A 266 -11.38 -15.05 -10.34
CA ASP A 266 -10.46 -14.48 -11.34
C ASP A 266 -11.18 -13.54 -12.31
N ARG A 267 -12.36 -13.93 -12.81
CA ARG A 267 -13.07 -13.17 -13.85
C ARG A 267 -13.60 -11.86 -13.30
N GLN A 268 -14.20 -11.89 -12.11
CA GLN A 268 -14.76 -10.70 -11.48
C GLN A 268 -13.66 -9.75 -10.98
N ILE A 269 -12.56 -10.30 -10.45
CA ILE A 269 -11.40 -9.50 -10.04
C ILE A 269 -10.72 -8.86 -11.26
N TRP A 270 -10.62 -9.58 -12.38
CA TRP A 270 -10.06 -9.04 -13.64
C TRP A 270 -10.82 -7.79 -14.11
N GLN A 271 -12.15 -7.78 -13.98
CA GLN A 271 -12.98 -6.63 -14.34
C GLN A 271 -12.72 -5.39 -13.46
N SER A 272 -12.08 -5.57 -12.30
CA SER A 272 -11.71 -4.49 -11.40
C SER A 272 -10.34 -3.87 -11.72
N LEU A 273 -9.66 -4.33 -12.78
CA LEU A 273 -8.40 -3.74 -13.23
C LEU A 273 -8.58 -2.25 -13.54
N TRP A 274 -7.63 -1.45 -13.07
CA TRP A 274 -7.68 0.00 -13.10
C TRP A 274 -6.49 0.58 -13.86
N GLN A 275 -6.75 1.61 -14.67
CA GLN A 275 -5.71 2.30 -15.42
C GLN A 275 -5.02 3.38 -14.56
N PRO A 276 -3.70 3.59 -14.73
CA PRO A 276 -3.00 4.71 -14.08
C PRO A 276 -3.68 6.04 -14.40
N CYS A 277 -3.90 6.88 -13.38
CA CYS A 277 -4.44 8.22 -13.60
C CYS A 277 -3.39 9.14 -14.23
N ALA A 278 -3.78 10.33 -14.70
CA ALA A 278 -2.87 11.28 -15.35
C ALA A 278 -1.62 11.61 -14.51
N ASN A 279 -1.77 11.77 -13.19
CA ASN A 279 -0.62 11.98 -12.29
C ASN A 279 0.32 10.78 -12.24
N CYS A 280 -0.23 9.56 -12.22
CA CYS A 280 0.60 8.34 -12.15
C CYS A 280 1.31 8.08 -13.46
N LYS A 281 0.68 8.39 -14.60
CA LYS A 281 1.34 8.36 -15.92
C LYS A 281 2.56 9.28 -15.94
N VAL A 282 2.41 10.51 -15.45
CA VAL A 282 3.52 11.46 -15.31
C VAL A 282 4.61 10.90 -14.40
N LEU A 283 4.24 10.41 -13.21
CA LEU A 283 5.20 9.86 -12.24
C LEU A 283 6.01 8.71 -12.84
N ILE A 284 5.34 7.76 -13.49
CA ILE A 284 5.98 6.61 -14.15
C ILE A 284 6.94 7.10 -15.23
N SER A 285 6.51 8.02 -16.11
CA SER A 285 7.34 8.54 -17.19
C SER A 285 8.54 9.34 -16.70
N VAL A 286 8.38 10.19 -15.68
CA VAL A 286 9.48 10.99 -15.10
C VAL A 286 10.57 10.10 -14.49
N GLU A 287 10.18 8.96 -13.92
CA GLU A 287 11.10 7.97 -13.36
C GLU A 287 11.58 6.94 -14.43
N GLY A 288 11.36 7.22 -15.72
CA GLY A 288 11.88 6.43 -16.85
C GLY A 288 11.05 5.20 -17.23
N GLY A 289 9.95 4.93 -16.54
CA GLY A 289 9.11 3.75 -16.78
C GLY A 289 8.24 3.87 -18.03
N ASN A 290 7.94 2.73 -18.64
CA ASN A 290 6.98 2.65 -19.74
C ASN A 290 5.54 2.57 -19.20
N VAL A 291 4.75 3.63 -19.38
CA VAL A 291 3.35 3.70 -18.93
C VAL A 291 2.49 2.56 -19.51
N ALA A 292 2.80 2.08 -20.71
CA ALA A 292 2.06 0.98 -21.33
C ALA A 292 2.12 -0.28 -20.45
N ASN A 293 3.25 -0.57 -19.81
CA ASN A 293 3.46 -1.73 -18.93
C ASN A 293 2.58 -1.74 -17.66
N PHE A 294 1.85 -0.66 -17.40
CA PHE A 294 0.91 -0.51 -16.29
C PHE A 294 -0.55 -0.57 -16.75
N ALA A 295 -0.81 -0.82 -18.04
CA ALA A 295 -2.15 -0.85 -18.58
C ALA A 295 -2.90 -2.15 -18.20
N PRO A 296 -4.22 -2.07 -17.94
CA PRO A 296 -5.08 -3.23 -17.66
C PRO A 296 -5.05 -4.33 -18.72
N MET A 297 -4.82 -4.00 -19.98
CA MET A 297 -5.02 -4.89 -21.13
C MET A 297 -3.75 -5.56 -21.66
N LEU A 298 -2.60 -5.39 -20.99
CA LEU A 298 -1.41 -6.15 -21.35
C LEU A 298 -1.42 -7.50 -20.65
N ASP A 299 -1.40 -8.56 -21.46
CA ASP A 299 -1.03 -9.92 -21.07
C ASP A 299 0.34 -10.24 -21.69
#